data_AF-E1JQZ0-F1
#
_entry.id   AF-E1JQZ0-F1
#
_cell.length_a   1.000
_cell.length_b   1.000
_cell.length_c   1.000
_cell.angle_alpha   90.00
_cell.angle_beta   90.00
_cell.angle_gamma   90.00
#
_symmetry.space_group_name_H-M   'P 1'
#
loop_
_entity.id
_entity.type
_entity.pdbx_description
1 polymer ?
#
loop_
_entity_poly.entity_id
_entity_poly.type
_entity_poly.pdbx_seq_one_letter_code
_entity_poly.pdbx_strand_id
1 'polypeptide(L)'
;MSDKAIGVIAEGITDFYIIEAALNAILTESFTVNLIQPEEPMGCTGGGWPGVYRWCRQVSAAGGETLASSPLLSEYDIIIIHLDADVSTSQYSDGNITDNPNNDLPCQINWPPICDTIDRLVAVVEGWLSPLVIDPHSVLCIPSFCTESWVAVGVFGKNDRSILNDIEFYDKIYQYLHGMPSRQRLVGTKDGKFKKNTQKYKVNRSTITENWDFIKEHCLQARDFSNSVELSLL
;
A
#
# COMPACT_ATOMS: atom_id res chain seq x y z
N MET A 1 -28.57 7.74 -3.05
CA MET A 1 -27.56 6.67 -2.90
C MET A 1 -26.60 7.17 -1.85
N SER A 2 -26.27 6.37 -0.84
CA SER A 2 -25.24 6.71 0.15
C SER A 2 -23.88 6.72 -0.52
N ASP A 3 -22.97 7.61 -0.08
CA ASP A 3 -21.58 7.59 -0.52
C ASP A 3 -20.92 6.27 -0.11
N LYS A 4 -20.08 5.70 -0.98
CA LYS A 4 -19.34 4.47 -0.65
C LYS A 4 -18.34 4.75 0.46
N ALA A 5 -18.24 3.88 1.45
CA ALA A 5 -17.27 3.97 2.53
C ALA A 5 -16.10 3.01 2.26
N ILE A 6 -14.88 3.53 2.17
CA ILE A 6 -13.66 2.76 1.90
C ILE A 6 -12.72 2.83 3.10
N GLY A 7 -12.40 1.68 3.66
CA GLY A 7 -11.43 1.53 4.73
C GLY A 7 -10.05 1.23 4.17
N VAL A 8 -9.02 1.96 4.60
CA VAL A 8 -7.63 1.73 4.15
C VAL A 8 -6.74 1.45 5.33
N ILE A 9 -6.02 0.33 5.29
CA ILE A 9 -4.97 -0.03 6.22
C ILE A 9 -3.66 0.21 5.49
N ALA A 10 -2.90 1.22 5.92
CA ALA A 10 -1.66 1.61 5.26
C ALA A 10 -0.46 1.56 6.20
N GLU A 11 0.70 1.21 5.64
CA GLU A 11 1.99 1.27 6.34
C GLU A 11 2.29 2.67 6.87
N GLY A 12 1.99 3.69 6.06
CA GLY A 12 2.22 5.08 6.40
C GLY A 12 1.15 6.01 5.86
N ILE A 13 1.08 7.19 6.47
CA ILE A 13 0.17 8.26 6.05
C ILE A 13 0.46 8.76 4.63
N THR A 14 1.71 8.64 4.16
CA THR A 14 2.06 8.98 2.79
C THR A 14 1.44 8.03 1.80
N ASP A 15 1.43 6.73 2.11
CA ASP A 15 0.92 5.68 1.24
C ASP A 15 -0.60 5.77 1.17
N PHE A 16 -1.26 6.07 2.31
CA PHE A 16 -2.67 6.45 2.34
C PHE A 16 -3.02 7.58 1.36
N TYR A 17 -2.23 8.66 1.32
CA TYR A 17 -2.48 9.76 0.36
C TYR A 17 -2.36 9.32 -1.09
N ILE A 18 -1.48 8.37 -1.41
CA ILE A 18 -1.32 7.86 -2.77
C ILE A 18 -2.48 6.93 -3.13
N ILE A 19 -2.90 6.07 -2.21
CA ILE A 19 -4.08 5.20 -2.39
C ILE A 19 -5.34 6.05 -2.57
N GLU A 20 -5.55 7.08 -1.75
CA GLU A 20 -6.65 8.03 -1.93
C GLU A 20 -6.59 8.72 -3.30
N ALA A 21 -5.41 9.15 -3.75
CA ALA A 21 -5.26 9.76 -5.07
C ALA A 21 -5.59 8.78 -6.21
N ALA A 22 -5.21 7.51 -6.07
CA ALA A 22 -5.54 6.45 -7.00
C ALA A 22 -7.06 6.18 -7.03
N LEU A 23 -7.71 6.07 -5.87
CA LEU A 23 -9.16 5.88 -5.76
C LEU A 23 -9.93 7.03 -6.42
N ASN A 24 -9.48 8.28 -6.26
CA ASN A 24 -10.08 9.43 -6.94
C ASN A 24 -9.94 9.38 -8.47
N ALA A 25 -9.00 8.60 -9.01
CA ALA A 25 -8.85 8.41 -10.45
C ALA A 25 -9.63 7.19 -10.97
N ILE A 26 -9.78 6.15 -10.13
CA ILE A 26 -10.45 4.90 -10.48
C ILE A 26 -11.98 5.05 -10.36
N LEU A 27 -12.45 5.67 -9.28
CA LEU A 27 -13.87 5.74 -8.94
C LEU A 27 -14.53 6.99 -9.50
N THR A 28 -15.62 6.82 -10.24
CA THR A 28 -16.45 7.92 -10.73
C THR A 28 -17.57 8.32 -9.77
N GLU A 29 -17.93 7.43 -8.85
CA GLU A 29 -18.98 7.65 -7.85
C GLU A 29 -18.42 8.38 -6.62
N SER A 30 -19.30 8.99 -5.82
CA SER A 30 -18.89 9.62 -4.56
C SER A 30 -18.54 8.58 -3.51
N PHE A 31 -17.41 8.80 -2.83
CA PHE A 31 -16.95 7.93 -1.76
C PHE A 31 -16.29 8.74 -0.64
N THR A 32 -16.19 8.10 0.52
CA THR A 32 -15.39 8.52 1.66
C THR A 32 -14.29 7.50 1.88
N VAL A 33 -13.10 7.97 2.28
CA VAL A 33 -11.96 7.10 2.55
C VAL A 33 -11.42 7.38 3.94
N ASN A 34 -11.34 6.33 4.76
CA ASN A 34 -10.87 6.42 6.14
C ASN A 34 -9.60 5.58 6.30
N LEU A 35 -8.56 6.19 6.89
CA LEU A 35 -7.40 5.43 7.35
C LEU A 35 -7.80 4.65 8.61
N ILE A 36 -7.82 3.33 8.50
CA ILE A 36 -8.03 2.41 9.61
C ILE A 36 -6.68 2.17 10.28
N GLN A 37 -6.66 2.25 11.60
CA GLN A 37 -5.51 1.94 12.44
C GLN A 37 -5.96 0.92 13.50
N PRO A 38 -5.04 0.08 14.01
CA PRO A 38 -5.35 -0.80 15.13
C PRO A 38 -5.90 0.01 16.33
N GLU A 39 -7.00 -0.46 16.89
CA GLU A 39 -7.82 0.32 17.84
C GLU A 39 -7.12 0.51 19.20
N GLU A 40 -6.37 -0.48 19.70
CA GLU A 40 -5.66 -0.32 20.98
C GLU A 40 -4.32 -1.10 21.12
N PRO A 41 -3.30 -0.48 21.76
CA PRO A 41 -3.25 0.94 22.06
C PRO A 41 -2.91 1.71 20.78
N MET A 42 -3.75 2.70 20.47
CA MET A 42 -3.54 3.66 19.39
C MET A 42 -2.14 4.29 19.53
N GLY A 43 -1.27 4.07 18.54
CA GLY A 43 0.11 4.57 18.54
C GLY A 43 1.17 3.72 19.26
N CYS A 44 0.80 2.59 19.87
CA CYS A 44 1.77 1.62 20.43
C CYS A 44 2.19 0.55 19.43
N THR A 45 1.40 0.33 18.39
CA THR A 45 1.74 -0.47 17.22
C THR A 45 2.39 0.46 16.21
N GLY A 46 3.71 0.59 16.25
CA GLY A 46 4.44 1.51 15.38
C GLY A 46 4.02 1.40 13.90
N GLY A 47 4.15 2.51 13.16
CA GLY A 47 3.88 2.53 11.71
C GLY A 47 4.81 1.61 10.90
N GLY A 48 4.56 1.51 9.61
CA GLY A 48 5.18 0.55 8.69
C GLY A 48 4.44 -0.77 8.65
N TRP A 49 4.98 -1.73 7.89
CA TRP A 49 4.42 -3.07 7.76
C TRP A 49 4.13 -3.82 9.08
N PRO A 50 4.85 -3.63 10.21
CA PRO A 50 4.48 -4.29 11.46
C PRO A 50 3.14 -3.79 12.03
N GLY A 51 2.74 -2.56 11.71
CA GLY A 51 1.42 -2.03 12.04
C GLY A 51 0.32 -2.74 11.26
N VAL A 52 0.55 -3.00 9.97
CA VAL A 52 -0.34 -3.76 9.10
C VAL A 52 -0.52 -5.19 9.61
N TYR A 53 0.59 -5.89 9.92
CA TYR A 53 0.56 -7.22 10.52
C TYR A 53 -0.31 -7.25 11.80
N ARG A 54 -0.06 -6.33 12.74
CA ARG A 54 -0.78 -6.29 14.01
C ARG A 54 -2.26 -6.00 13.81
N TRP A 55 -2.61 -5.13 12.86
CA TRP A 55 -3.99 -4.89 12.49
C TRP A 55 -4.65 -6.17 11.94
N CYS A 56 -3.99 -6.90 11.03
CA CYS A 56 -4.49 -8.18 10.50
C CYS A 56 -4.73 -9.19 11.64
N ARG A 57 -3.81 -9.29 12.61
CA ARG A 57 -3.99 -10.17 13.78
C ARG A 57 -5.15 -9.71 14.68
N GLN A 58 -5.33 -8.41 14.88
CA GLN A 58 -6.42 -7.86 15.68
C GLN A 58 -7.78 -8.16 15.05
N VAL A 59 -7.95 -7.88 13.76
CA VAL A 59 -9.24 -8.12 13.09
C VAL A 59 -9.56 -9.61 12.99
N SER A 60 -8.53 -10.44 12.77
CA SER A 60 -8.66 -11.90 12.83
C SER A 60 -9.14 -12.40 14.20
N ALA A 61 -8.59 -11.85 15.28
CA ALA A 61 -8.98 -12.21 16.65
C ALA A 61 -10.38 -11.73 17.04
N ALA A 62 -10.92 -10.68 16.39
CA ALA A 62 -12.28 -10.21 16.60
C ALA A 62 -13.35 -11.19 16.07
N GLY A 63 -12.95 -12.12 15.19
CA GLY A 63 -13.82 -13.14 14.61
C GLY A 63 -14.57 -12.66 13.36
N GLY A 64 -15.31 -13.59 12.76
CA GLY A 64 -15.92 -13.43 11.44
C GLY A 64 -15.52 -14.59 10.52
N GLU A 65 -16.15 -14.66 9.35
CA GLU A 65 -15.74 -15.59 8.28
C GLU A 65 -14.88 -14.87 7.23
N THR A 66 -15.23 -13.63 6.93
CA THR A 66 -14.52 -12.75 6.00
C THR A 66 -14.28 -11.36 6.62
N LEU A 67 -13.41 -10.58 5.97
CA LEU A 67 -13.17 -9.19 6.35
C LEU A 67 -14.45 -8.34 6.30
N ALA A 68 -15.28 -8.48 5.26
CA ALA A 68 -16.55 -7.77 5.15
C ALA A 68 -17.57 -8.16 6.24
N SER A 69 -17.52 -9.40 6.72
CA SER A 69 -18.38 -9.89 7.81
C SER A 69 -17.89 -9.47 9.20
N SER A 70 -16.69 -8.89 9.31
CA SER A 70 -16.14 -8.46 10.58
C SER A 70 -16.99 -7.35 11.20
N PRO A 71 -17.42 -7.47 12.47
CA PRO A 71 -18.15 -6.40 13.16
C PRO A 71 -17.37 -5.08 13.23
N LEU A 72 -16.03 -5.13 13.15
CA LEU A 72 -15.17 -3.95 13.16
C LEU A 72 -15.19 -3.20 11.82
N LEU A 73 -15.61 -3.85 10.73
CA LEU A 73 -15.50 -3.33 9.36
C LEU A 73 -16.84 -3.22 8.64
N SER A 74 -17.96 -3.54 9.32
CA SER A 74 -19.29 -3.58 8.70
C SER A 74 -19.80 -2.23 8.16
N GLU A 75 -19.12 -1.13 8.47
CA GLU A 75 -19.42 0.20 7.93
C GLU A 75 -18.77 0.48 6.57
N TYR A 76 -17.83 -0.35 6.13
CA TYR A 76 -17.07 -0.16 4.88
C TYR A 76 -17.59 -1.07 3.77
N ASP A 77 -17.79 -0.50 2.59
CA ASP A 77 -18.14 -1.23 1.37
C ASP A 77 -16.91 -1.91 0.74
N ILE A 78 -15.72 -1.33 0.93
CA ILE A 78 -14.44 -1.85 0.45
C ILE A 78 -13.38 -1.69 1.54
N ILE A 79 -12.55 -2.71 1.72
CA ILE A 79 -11.41 -2.72 2.64
C ILE A 79 -10.13 -2.90 1.82
N ILE A 80 -9.20 -1.95 1.94
CA ILE A 80 -7.92 -1.98 1.25
C ILE A 80 -6.81 -2.22 2.26
N ILE A 81 -6.00 -3.25 2.04
CA ILE A 81 -4.80 -3.53 2.84
C ILE A 81 -3.58 -3.23 1.99
N HIS A 82 -2.77 -2.28 2.43
CA HIS A 82 -1.54 -1.89 1.75
C HIS A 82 -0.30 -2.51 2.40
N LEU A 83 0.57 -3.07 1.57
CA LEU A 83 1.88 -3.59 1.95
C LEU A 83 2.87 -3.35 0.82
N ASP A 84 3.99 -2.68 1.08
CA ASP A 84 5.05 -2.50 0.10
C ASP A 84 5.77 -3.84 -0.17
N ALA A 85 6.17 -4.11 -1.41
CA ALA A 85 6.77 -5.39 -1.76
C ALA A 85 8.18 -5.60 -1.16
N ASP A 86 8.87 -4.55 -0.71
CA ASP A 86 10.16 -4.64 -0.02
C ASP A 86 10.07 -5.45 1.30
N VAL A 87 8.88 -5.55 1.89
CA VAL A 87 8.57 -6.41 3.04
C VAL A 87 8.90 -7.87 2.76
N SER A 88 8.88 -8.32 1.50
CA SER A 88 9.28 -9.67 1.11
C SER A 88 10.73 -10.03 1.48
N THR A 89 11.57 -9.04 1.75
CA THR A 89 12.96 -9.22 2.23
C THR A 89 13.12 -9.12 3.73
N SER A 90 12.07 -8.68 4.44
CA SER A 90 12.10 -8.46 5.89
C SER A 90 12.04 -9.76 6.66
N GLN A 91 12.47 -9.71 7.91
CA GLN A 91 12.23 -10.75 8.92
C GLN A 91 11.21 -10.25 9.94
N TYR A 92 10.44 -11.17 10.53
CA TYR A 92 9.51 -10.82 11.60
C TYR A 92 10.17 -10.09 12.79
N SER A 93 11.42 -10.44 13.08
CA SER A 93 12.23 -9.76 14.10
C SER A 93 12.45 -8.27 13.82
N ASP A 94 12.48 -7.84 12.55
CA ASP A 94 12.65 -6.43 12.18
C ASP A 94 11.45 -5.57 12.64
N GLY A 95 10.28 -6.19 12.72
CA GLY A 95 9.03 -5.60 13.23
C GLY A 95 8.79 -5.79 14.73
N ASN A 96 9.72 -6.44 15.45
CA ASN A 96 9.51 -6.96 16.81
C ASN A 96 8.28 -7.87 16.91
N ILE A 97 8.13 -8.78 15.94
CA ILE A 97 7.04 -9.75 15.88
C ILE A 97 7.60 -11.13 16.24
N THR A 98 7.09 -11.73 17.31
CA THR A 98 7.51 -13.06 17.79
C THR A 98 6.40 -14.10 17.72
N ASP A 99 5.18 -13.68 17.40
CA ASP A 99 3.95 -14.46 17.38
C ASP A 99 3.43 -14.71 15.96
N ASN A 100 4.32 -14.66 14.96
CA ASN A 100 3.94 -14.89 13.57
C ASN A 100 3.40 -16.32 13.38
N PRO A 101 2.29 -16.50 12.63
CA PRO A 101 1.62 -17.79 12.55
C PRO A 101 2.39 -18.82 11.71
N ASN A 102 3.11 -18.37 10.67
CA ASN A 102 3.58 -19.24 9.58
C ASN A 102 5.10 -19.20 9.34
N ASN A 103 5.82 -18.23 9.91
CA ASN A 103 7.24 -17.98 9.64
C ASN A 103 7.59 -17.94 8.14
N ASP A 104 6.77 -17.19 7.40
CA ASP A 104 6.72 -17.09 5.95
C ASP A 104 7.41 -15.84 5.38
N LEU A 105 8.08 -15.03 6.22
CA LEU A 105 9.00 -13.97 5.81
C LEU A 105 10.46 -14.32 6.18
N PRO A 106 11.45 -14.00 5.34
CA PRO A 106 11.34 -13.38 4.01
C PRO A 106 10.77 -14.35 2.96
N CYS A 107 10.00 -13.83 2.02
CA CYS A 107 9.32 -14.63 0.99
C CYS A 107 9.81 -14.34 -0.45
N GLN A 108 10.68 -13.34 -0.65
CA GLN A 108 11.11 -12.89 -1.97
C GLN A 108 11.59 -14.06 -2.87
N ILE A 109 11.10 -14.07 -4.12
CA ILE A 109 11.55 -15.00 -5.16
C ILE A 109 11.46 -14.37 -6.56
N ASN A 110 12.38 -14.74 -7.45
CA ASN A 110 12.34 -14.43 -8.89
C ASN A 110 12.13 -12.95 -9.24
N TRP A 111 12.68 -12.01 -8.48
CA TRP A 111 12.56 -10.58 -8.76
C TRP A 111 13.79 -10.09 -9.56
N PRO A 112 13.71 -9.78 -10.88
CA PRO A 112 12.55 -9.72 -11.79
C PRO A 112 12.14 -11.05 -12.50
N PRO A 113 10.84 -11.28 -12.82
CA PRO A 113 9.65 -10.43 -12.62
C PRO A 113 9.07 -10.50 -11.19
N ILE A 114 8.48 -9.41 -10.71
CA ILE A 114 8.03 -9.31 -9.31
C ILE A 114 6.81 -10.19 -8.97
N CYS A 115 6.04 -10.67 -9.96
CA CYS A 115 4.77 -11.38 -9.76
C CYS A 115 4.86 -12.54 -8.76
N ASP A 116 5.90 -13.38 -8.84
CA ASP A 116 6.04 -14.53 -7.93
C ASP A 116 6.27 -14.08 -6.46
N THR A 117 6.90 -12.92 -6.27
CA THR A 117 7.06 -12.30 -4.94
C THR A 117 5.74 -11.71 -4.46
N ILE A 118 4.96 -11.09 -5.34
CA ILE A 118 3.63 -10.55 -5.00
C ILE A 118 2.70 -11.67 -4.57
N ASP A 119 2.61 -12.77 -5.31
CA ASP A 119 1.77 -13.92 -4.97
C ASP A 119 2.12 -14.49 -3.58
N ARG A 120 3.40 -14.52 -3.24
CA ARG A 120 3.85 -14.93 -1.91
C ARG A 120 3.50 -13.92 -0.82
N LEU A 121 3.58 -12.62 -1.10
CA LEU A 121 3.13 -11.59 -0.16
C LEU A 121 1.62 -11.63 0.06
N VAL A 122 0.83 -11.93 -0.96
CA VAL A 122 -0.61 -12.20 -0.83
C VAL A 122 -0.83 -13.32 0.17
N ALA A 123 -0.15 -14.46 -0.01
CA ALA A 123 -0.26 -15.60 0.92
C ALA A 123 0.20 -15.27 2.35
N VAL A 124 1.22 -14.41 2.51
CA VAL A 124 1.66 -13.91 3.82
C VAL A 124 0.55 -13.09 4.49
N VAL A 125 -0.07 -12.15 3.78
CA VAL A 125 -1.16 -11.32 4.32
C VAL A 125 -2.40 -12.17 4.63
N GLU A 126 -2.75 -13.14 3.79
CA GLU A 126 -3.79 -14.13 4.07
C GLU A 126 -3.47 -14.94 5.34
N GLY A 127 -2.21 -15.34 5.51
CA GLY A 127 -1.72 -15.97 6.74
C GLY A 127 -1.91 -15.09 7.98
N TRP A 128 -1.69 -13.78 7.85
CA TRP A 128 -1.94 -12.83 8.94
C TRP A 128 -3.43 -12.68 9.25
N LEU A 129 -4.31 -12.81 8.27
CA LEU A 129 -5.76 -12.71 8.44
C LEU A 129 -6.40 -14.01 8.93
N SER A 130 -5.76 -15.15 8.68
CA SER A 130 -6.28 -16.47 9.05
C SER A 130 -6.75 -16.55 10.51
N PRO A 131 -8.00 -17.02 10.75
CA PRO A 131 -8.84 -17.79 9.83
C PRO A 131 -9.76 -16.97 8.90
N LEU A 132 -9.71 -15.64 8.91
CA LEU A 132 -10.53 -14.82 8.00
C LEU A 132 -10.12 -15.04 6.54
N VAL A 133 -11.11 -15.09 5.66
CA VAL A 133 -10.89 -15.16 4.21
C VAL A 133 -11.01 -13.77 3.60
N ILE A 134 -10.12 -13.46 2.66
CA ILE A 134 -10.22 -12.27 1.81
C ILE A 134 -11.37 -12.49 0.82
N ASP A 135 -12.41 -11.67 0.94
CA ASP A 135 -13.59 -11.71 0.08
C ASP A 135 -13.53 -10.62 -1.02
N PRO A 136 -14.44 -10.62 -2.01
CA PRO A 136 -14.42 -9.63 -3.10
C PRO A 136 -14.51 -8.15 -2.66
N HIS A 137 -14.98 -7.86 -1.44
CA HIS A 137 -14.96 -6.50 -0.87
C HIS A 137 -13.60 -6.11 -0.29
N SER A 138 -12.60 -6.98 -0.37
CA SER A 138 -11.25 -6.76 0.13
C SER A 138 -10.24 -6.69 -1.01
N VAL A 139 -9.42 -5.64 -1.01
CA VAL A 139 -8.41 -5.38 -2.03
C VAL A 139 -7.03 -5.31 -1.39
N LEU A 140 -6.08 -6.09 -1.92
CA LEU A 140 -4.68 -5.95 -1.57
C LEU A 140 -4.02 -4.91 -2.49
N CYS A 141 -3.36 -3.93 -1.89
CA CYS A 141 -2.57 -2.91 -2.58
C CYS A 141 -1.09 -3.21 -2.31
N ILE A 142 -0.41 -3.85 -3.27
CA ILE A 142 0.99 -4.25 -3.13
C ILE A 142 1.83 -3.58 -4.23
N PRO A 143 2.31 -2.34 -4.04
CA PRO A 143 3.19 -1.68 -4.99
C PRO A 143 4.50 -2.44 -5.20
N SER A 144 5.04 -2.37 -6.43
CA SER A 144 6.34 -2.95 -6.74
C SER A 144 7.48 -2.20 -6.04
N PHE A 145 8.27 -2.92 -5.26
CA PHE A 145 9.22 -2.38 -4.27
C PHE A 145 8.52 -1.56 -3.18
N CYS A 146 7.98 -0.40 -3.52
CA CYS A 146 7.18 0.44 -2.63
C CYS A 146 6.32 1.45 -3.40
N THR A 147 5.38 2.09 -2.69
CA THR A 147 4.50 3.14 -3.25
C THR A 147 5.26 4.29 -3.94
N GLU A 148 6.50 4.57 -3.55
CA GLU A 148 7.33 5.61 -4.16
C GLU A 148 7.52 5.43 -5.68
N SER A 149 7.45 4.20 -6.18
CA SER A 149 7.53 3.92 -7.62
C SER A 149 6.38 4.60 -8.37
N TRP A 150 5.15 4.50 -7.84
CA TRP A 150 3.97 5.16 -8.41
C TRP A 150 4.10 6.69 -8.34
N VAL A 151 4.64 7.19 -7.23
CA VAL A 151 4.86 8.61 -7.03
C VAL A 151 5.88 9.17 -8.03
N ALA A 152 6.98 8.46 -8.25
CA ALA A 152 8.00 8.91 -9.18
C ALA A 152 7.48 8.96 -10.63
N VAL A 153 6.73 7.94 -11.06
CA VAL A 153 6.08 7.94 -12.38
C VAL A 153 5.07 9.07 -12.50
N GLY A 154 4.19 9.21 -11.50
CA GLY A 154 3.10 10.19 -11.53
C GLY A 154 3.57 11.65 -11.49
N VAL A 155 4.60 11.96 -10.69
CA VAL A 155 5.08 13.34 -10.51
C VAL A 155 6.16 13.72 -11.52
N PHE A 156 7.07 12.79 -11.84
CA PHE A 156 8.29 13.09 -12.61
C PHE A 156 8.35 12.38 -13.96
N GLY A 157 7.73 11.20 -14.11
CA GLY A 157 7.93 10.32 -15.26
C GLY A 157 7.61 10.93 -16.63
N LYS A 158 6.69 11.89 -16.72
CA LYS A 158 6.42 12.61 -17.98
C LYS A 158 7.59 13.49 -18.43
N ASN A 159 8.32 14.09 -17.49
CA ASN A 159 9.43 15.01 -17.74
C ASN A 159 10.80 14.34 -17.66
N ASP A 160 10.90 13.25 -16.91
CA ASP A 160 12.11 12.45 -16.76
C ASP A 160 11.79 11.01 -17.15
N ARG A 161 11.98 10.70 -18.44
CA ARG A 161 11.73 9.36 -18.97
C ARG A 161 12.72 8.31 -18.48
N SER A 162 13.84 8.72 -17.89
CA SER A 162 14.86 7.77 -17.43
C SER A 162 14.39 6.93 -16.25
N ILE A 163 13.49 7.47 -15.41
CA ILE A 163 12.92 6.76 -14.26
C ILE A 163 11.94 5.66 -14.66
N LEU A 164 11.44 5.67 -15.91
CA LEU A 164 10.43 4.71 -16.37
C LEU A 164 11.02 3.35 -16.71
N ASN A 165 12.32 3.29 -17.00
CA ASN A 165 13.01 2.05 -17.31
C ASN A 165 13.15 1.25 -16.02
N ASP A 166 12.57 0.05 -16.00
CA ASP A 166 12.65 -0.88 -14.88
C ASP A 166 12.18 -0.29 -13.53
N ILE A 167 11.20 0.63 -13.56
CA ILE A 167 10.73 1.35 -12.36
C ILE A 167 10.25 0.41 -11.25
N GLU A 168 9.62 -0.71 -11.62
CA GLU A 168 9.15 -1.73 -10.67
C GLU A 168 10.29 -2.58 -10.05
N PHE A 169 11.53 -2.37 -10.53
CA PHE A 169 12.76 -3.01 -10.06
C PHE A 169 13.77 -2.00 -9.50
N TYR A 170 13.40 -0.71 -9.43
CA TYR A 170 14.34 0.35 -9.14
C TYR A 170 14.56 0.54 -7.62
N ASP A 171 15.47 -0.26 -7.08
CA ASP A 171 15.87 -0.28 -5.66
C ASP A 171 16.43 1.06 -5.11
N LYS A 172 16.76 2.00 -6.01
CA LYS A 172 17.26 3.35 -5.69
C LYS A 172 16.19 4.43 -5.75
N ILE A 173 14.90 4.07 -5.73
CA ILE A 173 13.80 5.03 -5.83
C ILE A 173 13.87 6.14 -4.77
N TYR A 174 14.22 5.81 -3.53
CA TYR A 174 14.41 6.81 -2.47
C TYR A 174 15.57 7.77 -2.75
N GLN A 175 16.66 7.27 -3.35
CA GLN A 175 17.81 8.11 -3.74
C GLN A 175 17.42 9.08 -4.86
N TYR A 176 16.65 8.59 -5.84
CA TYR A 176 16.12 9.41 -6.93
C TYR A 176 15.22 10.54 -6.39
N LEU A 177 14.22 10.20 -5.56
CA LEU A 177 13.31 11.18 -4.98
C LEU A 177 13.99 12.19 -4.06
N HIS A 178 15.08 11.77 -3.40
CA HIS A 178 15.93 12.66 -2.62
C HIS A 178 16.79 13.59 -3.49
N GLY A 179 17.27 13.09 -4.64
CA GLY A 179 18.09 13.84 -5.59
C GLY A 179 17.35 14.98 -6.30
N MET A 180 16.02 15.00 -6.25
CA MET A 180 15.21 16.06 -6.86
C MET A 180 15.53 17.46 -6.32
N PRO A 181 15.32 18.52 -7.14
CA PRO A 181 15.45 19.91 -6.70
C PRO A 181 14.62 20.19 -5.44
N SER A 182 15.12 21.05 -4.54
CA SER A 182 14.53 21.26 -3.21
C SER A 182 13.01 21.56 -3.19
N ARG A 183 12.50 22.26 -4.21
CA ARG A 183 11.07 22.57 -4.35
C ARG A 183 10.21 21.34 -4.66
N GLN A 184 10.78 20.34 -5.31
CA GLN A 184 10.11 19.11 -5.76
C GLN A 184 10.53 17.88 -4.96
N ARG A 185 11.58 17.97 -4.15
CA ARG A 185 12.09 16.88 -3.31
C ARG A 185 11.01 16.30 -2.41
N LEU A 186 10.68 15.02 -2.65
CA LEU A 186 9.67 14.28 -1.89
C LEU A 186 10.28 13.53 -0.70
N VAL A 187 11.56 13.17 -0.78
CA VAL A 187 12.29 12.44 0.26
C VAL A 187 13.44 13.29 0.78
N GLY A 188 13.51 13.49 2.09
CA GLY A 188 14.64 14.11 2.78
C GLY A 188 15.51 13.08 3.48
N THR A 189 16.47 13.55 4.27
CA THR A 189 17.25 12.72 5.19
C THR A 189 17.07 13.20 6.63
N LYS A 190 16.86 12.26 7.55
CA LYS A 190 16.86 12.51 9.00
C LYS A 190 17.65 11.38 9.66
N ASP A 191 18.60 11.73 10.51
CA ASP A 191 19.47 10.76 11.23
C ASP A 191 20.15 9.75 10.28
N GLY A 192 20.58 10.21 9.10
CA GLY A 192 21.23 9.40 8.08
C GLY A 192 20.28 8.47 7.29
N LYS A 193 18.97 8.49 7.57
CA LYS A 193 17.97 7.67 6.89
C LYS A 193 17.09 8.51 5.98
N PHE A 194 16.61 7.92 4.88
CA PHE A 194 15.61 8.56 4.03
C PHE A 194 14.30 8.75 4.79
N LYS A 195 13.67 9.91 4.62
CA LYS A 195 12.39 10.24 5.24
C LYS A 195 11.46 10.91 4.25
N LYS A 196 10.30 10.28 4.00
CA LYS A 196 9.23 10.84 3.17
C LYS A 196 8.75 12.18 3.75
N ASN A 197 8.55 13.18 2.90
CA ASN A 197 7.99 14.48 3.26
C ASN A 197 6.48 14.45 3.10
N THR A 198 5.76 14.17 4.19
CA THR A 198 4.30 14.00 4.20
C THR A 198 3.54 15.14 3.51
N GLN A 199 3.94 16.40 3.75
CA GLN A 199 3.28 17.54 3.13
C GLN A 199 3.45 17.53 1.60
N LYS A 200 4.62 17.10 1.10
CA LYS A 200 4.88 17.00 -0.33
C LYS A 200 4.05 15.90 -0.99
N TYR A 201 3.83 14.77 -0.33
CA TYR A 201 2.93 13.73 -0.85
C TYR A 201 1.49 14.25 -0.89
N LYS A 202 1.04 14.90 0.19
CA LYS A 202 -0.31 15.47 0.27
C LYS A 202 -0.63 16.46 -0.86
N VAL A 203 0.32 17.34 -1.21
CA VAL A 203 0.11 18.35 -2.28
C VAL A 203 0.21 17.78 -3.69
N ASN A 204 0.86 16.62 -3.87
CA ASN A 204 0.95 15.97 -5.19
C ASN A 204 -0.22 15.02 -5.47
N ARG A 205 -1.17 14.84 -4.53
CA ARG A 205 -2.34 13.95 -4.72
C ARG A 205 -3.07 14.22 -6.03
N SER A 206 -3.40 15.48 -6.34
CA SER A 206 -4.10 15.82 -7.59
C SER A 206 -3.28 15.44 -8.83
N THR A 207 -1.97 15.67 -8.81
CA THR A 207 -1.07 15.28 -9.91
C THR A 207 -1.03 13.76 -10.08
N ILE A 208 -1.04 13.00 -8.99
CA ILE A 208 -1.11 11.53 -9.05
C ILE A 208 -2.45 11.08 -9.63
N THR A 209 -3.57 11.65 -9.16
CA THR A 209 -4.91 11.37 -9.70
C THR A 209 -4.99 11.66 -11.20
N GLU A 210 -4.56 12.85 -11.63
CA GLU A 210 -4.57 13.26 -13.05
C GLU A 210 -3.66 12.40 -13.94
N ASN A 211 -2.58 11.86 -13.38
CA ASN A 211 -1.62 11.03 -14.11
C ASN A 211 -1.81 9.53 -13.85
N TRP A 212 -2.91 9.09 -13.24
CA TRP A 212 -3.09 7.70 -12.85
C TRP A 212 -3.03 6.72 -14.03
N ASP A 213 -3.62 7.07 -15.17
CA ASP A 213 -3.50 6.25 -16.39
C ASP A 213 -2.05 6.09 -16.84
N PHE A 214 -1.26 7.16 -16.77
CA PHE A 214 0.17 7.11 -17.08
C PHE A 214 0.95 6.25 -16.07
N ILE A 215 0.53 6.23 -14.80
CA ILE A 215 1.11 5.33 -13.79
C ILE A 215 0.79 3.87 -14.13
N LYS A 216 -0.46 3.53 -14.47
CA LYS A 216 -0.87 2.18 -14.86
C LYS A 216 -0.16 1.66 -16.12
N GLU A 217 0.22 2.55 -17.04
CA GLU A 217 0.99 2.20 -18.24
C GLU A 217 2.42 1.73 -17.91
N HIS A 218 2.99 2.19 -16.79
CA HIS A 218 4.40 1.97 -16.44
C HIS A 218 4.60 1.12 -15.18
N CYS A 219 3.59 0.99 -14.31
CA CYS A 219 3.62 0.20 -13.09
C CYS A 219 2.52 -0.87 -13.17
N LEU A 220 2.90 -2.13 -13.38
CA LEU A 220 1.95 -3.25 -13.46
C LEU A 220 1.15 -3.38 -12.16
N GLN A 221 1.79 -3.21 -11.00
CA GLN A 221 1.08 -3.31 -9.72
C GLN A 221 0.05 -2.19 -9.50
N ALA A 222 0.24 -1.00 -10.10
CA ALA A 222 -0.78 0.06 -10.06
C ALA A 222 -2.00 -0.28 -10.93
N ARG A 223 -1.75 -0.93 -12.07
CA ARG A 223 -2.81 -1.44 -12.95
C ARG A 223 -3.59 -2.56 -12.28
N ASP A 224 -2.89 -3.51 -11.65
CA ASP A 224 -3.50 -4.63 -10.95
C ASP A 224 -4.35 -4.11 -9.77
N PHE A 225 -3.84 -3.16 -8.98
CA PHE A 225 -4.62 -2.48 -7.94
C PHE A 225 -5.90 -1.84 -8.49
N SER A 226 -5.81 -1.15 -9.63
CA SER A 226 -6.98 -0.51 -10.26
C SER A 226 -8.03 -1.53 -10.67
N ASN A 227 -7.62 -2.62 -11.30
CA ASN A 227 -8.50 -3.71 -11.69
C ASN A 227 -9.17 -4.36 -10.47
N SER A 228 -8.42 -4.58 -9.38
CA SER A 228 -8.97 -5.14 -8.14
C SER A 228 -10.01 -4.23 -7.49
N VAL A 229 -9.77 -2.91 -7.48
CA VAL A 229 -10.77 -1.93 -7.00
C VAL A 229 -12.02 -1.97 -7.88
N GLU A 230 -11.88 -1.96 -9.21
CA GLU A 230 -13.02 -2.03 -10.12
C GLU A 230 -13.83 -3.33 -9.95
N LEU A 231 -13.16 -4.46 -9.76
CA LEU A 231 -13.81 -5.76 -9.52
C LEU A 231 -14.55 -5.80 -8.18
N SER A 232 -14.05 -5.13 -7.14
CA SER A 232 -14.70 -5.07 -5.82
C SER A 232 -16.03 -4.28 -5.80
N LEU A 233 -16.36 -3.61 -6.92
CA LEU A 233 -17.60 -2.85 -7.10
C LEU A 233 -18.71 -3.64 -7.79
N LEU A 234 -18.40 -4.80 -8.38
CA LEU A 234 -19.33 -5.65 -9.15
C LEU A 234 -20.13 -6.59 -8.24
#